data_AF-A0A924DDH7-F1
#
_entry.id   AF-A0A924DDH7-F1
#
_cell.length_a   1.000
_cell.length_b   1.000
_cell.length_c   1.000
_cell.angle_alpha   90.00
_cell.angle_beta   90.00
_cell.angle_gamma   90.00
#
_symmetry.space_group_name_H-M   'P 1'
#
loop_
_entity.id
_entity.type
_entity.pdbx_description
1 polymer ?
#
loop_
_entity_poly.entity_id
_entity_poly.type
_entity_poly.pdbx_seq_one_letter_code
_entity_poly.pdbx_strand_id
1 'polypeptide(L)'
;MNRSKGRIYEVILLFAVFVVANVMGANFQKRISYHDGKGWEGVAYTQVAEQFAQHKPIIGEAPMVYRVGTPFLVSKISPNNLFRGFVIVNLFANFVSLALLIVWLRLYLTNWKIRTALGLMFVLQWDTPTRWLWFYPAHTDPMLWVFLLGGLILLNRLQNLELHGSPRPLLVGLCALSFFGVLFREVAIIIPLVLLFVYNPLTKMEGIAETLKAILRPKLVYFAPLLWGLLALVILKKSVSQEAGFSFFGTARHWAYAKPVLTYIHALFLAFGPVLFVLLYRWRSARSFLRAHQFMAVYLLFFAVMGYLGGTDTERLLYWSMPVVFVLLGRALEDCKSLLTPALVLALLVSAQLLASRALMLTPDYTEGRVSHSIPIFTPMGRNAYFMDLFSFHGTPTVELISFLEYLVFGILLFEWFQYRRRALSKTRKVIYEKAVVQKVVSVSDHTAKPEKVEA
;
A
#
# COMPACT_ATOMS: atom_id res chain seq x y z
N MET A 1 -0.21 7.94 -29.15
CA MET A 1 -0.32 9.08 -28.21
C MET A 1 0.94 9.15 -27.35
N ASN A 2 1.64 10.28 -27.36
CA ASN A 2 3.03 10.43 -26.92
C ASN A 2 3.20 10.06 -25.42
N ARG A 3 4.14 9.16 -25.07
CA ARG A 3 4.36 8.69 -23.68
C ARG A 3 4.62 9.86 -22.71
N SER A 4 5.20 10.95 -23.21
CA SER A 4 5.43 12.20 -22.46
C SER A 4 4.12 12.88 -22.04
N LYS A 5 3.16 13.05 -22.96
CA LYS A 5 1.86 13.68 -22.66
C LYS A 5 1.10 12.93 -21.56
N GLY A 6 1.09 11.59 -21.63
CA GLY A 6 0.45 10.76 -20.59
C GLY A 6 1.04 10.93 -19.18
N ARG A 7 2.35 11.18 -19.08
CA ARG A 7 3.01 11.44 -17.78
C ARG A 7 2.63 12.79 -17.19
N ILE A 8 2.41 13.80 -18.04
CA ILE A 8 1.98 15.14 -17.61
C ILE A 8 0.52 15.06 -17.11
N TYR A 9 -0.37 14.41 -17.86
CA TYR A 9 -1.77 14.22 -17.44
C TYR A 9 -1.89 13.45 -16.12
N GLU A 10 -1.12 12.38 -15.94
CA GLU A 10 -1.05 11.61 -14.69
C GLU A 10 -0.74 12.53 -13.50
N VAL A 11 0.29 13.37 -13.62
CA VAL A 11 0.73 14.28 -12.56
C VAL A 11 -0.34 15.34 -12.28
N ILE A 12 -0.82 16.03 -13.32
CA ILE A 12 -1.84 17.08 -13.18
C ILE A 12 -3.10 16.53 -12.52
N LEU A 13 -3.61 15.38 -12.99
CA LEU A 13 -4.84 14.81 -12.47
C LEU A 13 -4.69 14.36 -11.01
N LEU A 14 -3.60 13.68 -10.67
CA LEU A 14 -3.36 13.23 -9.29
C LEU A 14 -3.19 14.41 -8.32
N PHE A 15 -2.47 15.45 -8.72
CA PHE A 15 -2.33 16.65 -7.89
C PHE A 15 -3.64 17.44 -7.79
N ALA A 16 -4.41 17.57 -8.87
CA ALA A 16 -5.71 18.22 -8.83
C ALA A 16 -6.66 17.50 -7.86
N VAL A 17 -6.77 16.17 -7.95
CA VAL A 17 -7.59 15.39 -7.04
C VAL A 17 -7.06 15.44 -5.61
N PHE A 18 -5.74 15.41 -5.40
CA PHE A 18 -5.14 15.59 -4.08
C PHE A 18 -5.51 16.93 -3.44
N VAL A 19 -5.44 18.03 -4.20
CA VAL A 19 -5.83 19.36 -3.72
C VAL A 19 -7.32 19.39 -3.41
N VAL A 20 -8.17 18.92 -4.33
CA VAL A 20 -9.62 18.86 -4.11
C VAL A 20 -9.96 18.03 -2.88
N ALA A 21 -9.38 16.84 -2.72
CA ALA A 21 -9.62 15.99 -1.56
C ALA A 21 -9.24 16.67 -0.23
N ASN A 22 -8.12 17.40 -0.19
CA ASN A 22 -7.71 18.13 1.00
C ASN A 22 -8.59 19.36 1.28
N VAL A 23 -8.98 20.12 0.24
CA VAL A 23 -9.91 21.25 0.40
C VAL A 23 -11.27 20.75 0.89
N MET A 24 -11.78 19.66 0.30
CA MET A 24 -13.03 19.03 0.74
C MET A 24 -12.92 18.53 2.18
N GLY A 25 -11.81 17.88 2.54
CA GLY A 25 -11.53 17.44 3.91
C GLY A 25 -11.54 18.62 4.89
N ALA A 26 -10.79 19.68 4.58
CA ALA A 26 -10.69 20.86 5.44
C ALA A 26 -12.02 21.57 5.70
N ASN A 27 -12.93 21.59 4.71
CA ASN A 27 -14.20 22.32 4.81
C ASN A 27 -15.37 21.46 5.29
N PHE A 28 -15.39 20.16 4.97
CA PHE A 28 -16.56 19.32 5.20
C PHE A 28 -16.33 18.18 6.19
N GLN A 29 -15.09 17.69 6.36
CA GLN A 29 -14.80 16.63 7.32
C GLN A 29 -14.74 17.22 8.72
N LYS A 30 -15.64 16.77 9.59
CA LYS A 30 -15.52 17.05 11.02
C LYS A 30 -14.36 16.23 11.58
N ARG A 31 -13.54 16.86 12.43
CA ARG A 31 -12.59 16.16 13.28
C ARG A 31 -13.36 15.21 14.20
N ILE A 32 -12.77 14.05 14.49
CA ILE A 32 -13.33 13.10 15.46
C ILE A 32 -13.68 13.83 16.77
N SER A 33 -14.79 13.47 17.42
CA SER A 33 -15.17 14.06 18.71
C SER A 33 -14.44 13.42 19.89
N TYR A 34 -14.03 12.15 19.74
CA TYR A 34 -13.35 11.37 20.77
C TYR A 34 -12.05 12.03 21.27
N HIS A 35 -11.89 12.09 22.60
CA HIS A 35 -10.78 12.77 23.30
C HIS A 35 -10.50 14.19 22.76
N ASP A 36 -11.54 15.03 22.66
CA ASP A 36 -11.46 16.41 22.16
C ASP A 36 -10.86 16.54 20.75
N GLY A 37 -11.03 15.48 19.96
CA GLY A 37 -10.49 15.34 18.60
C GLY A 37 -9.03 14.96 18.48
N LYS A 38 -8.45 14.42 19.56
CA LYS A 38 -7.17 13.71 19.53
C LYS A 38 -7.34 12.25 19.09
N GLY A 39 -8.53 11.67 19.31
CA GLY A 39 -8.77 10.23 19.13
C GLY A 39 -7.94 9.35 20.09
N TRP A 40 -7.86 8.04 19.85
CA TRP A 40 -7.06 7.09 20.64
C TRP A 40 -5.54 7.40 20.73
N GLU A 41 -4.73 7.03 19.73
CA GLU A 41 -3.26 7.20 19.78
C GLU A 41 -2.81 8.67 19.81
N GLY A 42 -3.67 9.58 19.34
CA GLY A 42 -3.35 10.99 19.19
C GLY A 42 -3.20 11.73 20.52
N VAL A 43 -3.81 11.24 21.60
CA VAL A 43 -3.55 11.77 22.95
C VAL A 43 -2.06 11.68 23.28
N ALA A 44 -1.47 10.50 23.12
CA ALA A 44 -0.05 10.28 23.38
C ALA A 44 0.84 11.13 22.46
N TYR A 45 0.53 11.23 21.15
CA TYR A 45 1.34 12.05 20.25
C TYR A 45 1.27 13.55 20.56
N THR A 46 0.09 14.05 20.96
CA THR A 46 -0.04 15.44 21.39
C THR A 46 0.72 15.72 22.68
N GLN A 47 0.72 14.78 23.64
CA GLN A 47 1.49 14.88 24.87
C GLN A 47 3.00 14.95 24.60
N VAL A 48 3.53 14.08 23.74
CA VAL A 48 4.95 14.12 23.35
C VAL A 48 5.30 15.45 22.66
N ALA A 49 4.42 15.96 21.81
CA ALA A 49 4.62 17.24 21.12
C ALA A 49 4.61 18.43 22.10
N GLU A 50 3.73 18.38 23.09
CA GLU A 50 3.64 19.37 24.16
C GLU A 50 4.90 19.36 25.05
N GLN A 51 5.38 18.17 25.43
CA GLN A 51 6.62 18.02 26.20
C GLN A 51 7.82 18.61 25.45
N PHE A 52 7.92 18.37 24.13
CA PHE A 52 8.94 19.04 23.31
C PHE A 52 8.79 20.57 23.30
N ALA A 53 7.58 21.09 23.13
CA ALA A 53 7.33 22.54 23.10
C ALA A 53 7.70 23.21 24.44
N GLN A 54 7.48 22.50 25.55
CA GLN A 54 7.76 22.95 26.91
C GLN A 54 9.18 22.59 27.40
N HIS A 55 10.01 21.97 26.56
CA HIS A 55 11.36 21.50 26.92
C HIS A 55 11.37 20.55 28.14
N LYS A 56 10.30 19.76 28.30
CA LYS A 56 10.16 18.77 29.36
C LYS A 56 10.72 17.40 28.92
N PRO A 57 11.11 16.53 29.87
CA PRO A 57 11.42 15.15 29.58
C PRO A 57 10.26 14.45 28.86
N ILE A 58 10.60 13.55 27.93
CA ILE A 58 9.60 12.79 27.17
C ILE A 58 9.15 11.58 27.98
N ILE A 59 7.88 11.57 28.35
CA ILE A 59 7.25 10.53 29.19
C ILE A 59 5.88 10.19 28.59
N GLY A 60 5.57 8.91 28.44
CA GLY A 60 4.25 8.49 28.00
C GLY A 60 4.12 6.99 27.73
N GLU A 61 2.96 6.59 27.23
CA GLU A 61 2.62 5.20 26.96
C GLU A 61 3.35 4.64 25.73
N ALA A 62 3.88 3.42 25.86
CA ALA A 62 4.45 2.69 24.74
C ALA A 62 3.37 1.93 23.95
N PRO A 63 3.51 1.80 22.61
CA PRO A 63 4.66 2.19 21.81
C PRO A 63 4.67 3.66 21.35
N MET A 64 3.62 4.43 21.62
CA MET A 64 3.43 5.79 21.09
C MET A 64 4.55 6.75 21.49
N VAL A 65 5.06 6.64 22.73
CA VAL A 65 6.14 7.48 23.26
C VAL A 65 7.44 7.40 22.44
N TYR A 66 7.68 6.30 21.72
CA TYR A 66 8.88 6.14 20.89
C TYR A 66 8.77 6.86 19.52
N ARG A 67 7.58 7.30 19.12
CA ARG A 67 7.31 7.91 17.81
C ARG A 67 7.51 9.43 17.87
N VAL A 68 8.73 9.85 18.21
CA VAL A 68 9.07 11.25 18.54
C VAL A 68 9.23 12.18 17.34
N GLY A 69 9.49 11.64 16.15
CA GLY A 69 9.85 12.41 14.96
C GLY A 69 8.76 13.41 14.53
N THR A 70 7.52 12.95 14.37
CA THR A 70 6.40 13.85 14.03
C THR A 70 6.11 14.85 15.15
N PRO A 71 5.92 14.44 16.43
CA PRO A 71 5.74 15.36 17.55
C PRO A 71 6.83 16.43 17.67
N PHE A 72 8.10 16.08 17.42
CA PHE A 72 9.21 17.02 17.41
C PHE A 72 9.05 18.09 16.33
N LEU A 73 8.72 17.71 15.09
CA LEU A 73 8.48 18.70 14.02
C LEU A 73 7.26 19.58 14.32
N VAL A 74 6.20 19.00 14.87
CA VAL A 74 4.98 19.72 15.26
C VAL A 74 5.29 20.80 16.28
N SER A 75 6.06 20.46 17.33
CA SER A 75 6.41 21.41 18.39
C SER A 75 7.27 22.58 17.88
N LYS A 76 8.06 22.37 16.83
CA LYS A 76 8.85 23.43 16.20
C LYS A 76 8.03 24.31 15.25
N ILE A 77 7.08 23.74 14.51
CA ILE A 77 6.28 24.47 13.52
C ILE A 77 5.17 25.29 14.19
N SER A 78 4.47 24.72 15.17
CA SER A 78 3.34 25.39 15.82
C SER A 78 3.26 25.04 17.31
N PRO A 79 4.20 25.52 18.14
CA PRO A 79 4.27 25.19 19.57
C PRO A 79 2.99 25.56 20.34
N ASN A 80 2.30 26.63 19.92
CA ASN A 80 1.09 27.12 20.58
C ASN A 80 -0.21 26.49 20.03
N ASN A 81 -0.14 25.76 18.91
CA ASN A 81 -1.30 25.09 18.31
C ASN A 81 -0.86 23.78 17.65
N LEU A 82 -0.71 22.75 18.48
CA LEU A 82 -0.18 21.46 18.05
C LEU A 82 -1.03 20.82 16.95
N PHE A 83 -2.36 20.97 16.98
CA PHE A 83 -3.24 20.48 15.92
C PHE A 83 -2.90 21.07 14.55
N ARG A 84 -2.70 22.39 14.48
CA ARG A 84 -2.26 23.05 13.25
C ARG A 84 -0.89 22.52 12.81
N GLY A 85 0.03 22.33 13.75
CA GLY A 85 1.34 21.74 13.46
C GLY A 85 1.23 20.33 12.87
N PHE A 86 0.41 19.45 13.46
CA PHE A 86 0.14 18.11 12.93
C PHE A 86 -0.43 18.16 11.52
N VAL A 87 -1.41 19.05 11.26
CA VAL A 87 -1.98 19.22 9.92
C VAL A 87 -0.91 19.59 8.90
N ILE A 88 -0.04 20.55 9.22
CA ILE A 88 1.03 20.99 8.31
C ILE A 88 2.02 19.85 8.02
N VAL A 89 2.53 19.18 9.06
CA VAL A 89 3.53 18.10 8.92
C VAL A 89 2.95 16.94 8.11
N ASN A 90 1.72 16.53 8.42
CA ASN A 90 1.09 15.40 7.76
C ASN A 90 0.64 15.73 6.33
N LEU A 91 0.18 16.95 6.05
CA LEU A 91 -0.11 17.39 4.69
C LEU A 91 1.15 17.38 3.81
N PHE A 92 2.27 17.85 4.36
CA PHE A 92 3.57 17.77 3.68
C PHE A 92 3.98 16.32 3.41
N ALA A 93 3.88 15.45 4.42
CA ALA A 93 4.20 14.03 4.27
C ALA A 93 3.30 13.34 3.21
N ASN A 94 2.02 13.70 3.15
CA ASN A 94 1.08 13.18 2.15
C ASN A 94 1.45 13.61 0.74
N PHE A 95 1.80 14.89 0.55
CA PHE A 95 2.27 15.42 -0.73
C PHE A 95 3.53 14.68 -1.21
N VAL A 96 4.53 14.54 -0.33
CA VAL A 96 5.77 13.82 -0.65
C VAL A 96 5.49 12.34 -0.94
N SER A 97 4.63 11.68 -0.16
CA SER A 97 4.25 10.28 -0.37
C SER A 97 3.57 10.08 -1.73
N LEU A 98 2.67 10.97 -2.14
CA LEU A 98 2.04 10.89 -3.47
C LEU A 98 3.08 11.07 -4.59
N ALA A 99 4.00 12.02 -4.46
CA ALA A 99 5.06 12.23 -5.43
C ALA A 99 5.97 10.99 -5.56
N LEU A 100 6.38 10.41 -4.41
CA LEU A 100 7.18 9.18 -4.37
C LEU A 100 6.40 7.97 -4.92
N LEU A 101 5.10 7.87 -4.65
CA LEU A 101 4.25 6.81 -5.20
C LEU A 101 4.20 6.88 -6.72
N ILE A 102 4.06 8.08 -7.31
CA ILE A 102 4.11 8.27 -8.77
C ILE A 102 5.44 7.79 -9.33
N VAL A 103 6.56 8.15 -8.68
CA VAL A 103 7.89 7.67 -9.09
C VAL A 103 7.97 6.15 -8.98
N TRP A 104 7.53 5.57 -7.87
CA TRP A 104 7.55 4.14 -7.62
C TRP A 104 6.76 3.34 -8.66
N LEU A 105 5.51 3.74 -8.94
CA LEU A 105 4.67 3.06 -9.93
C LEU A 105 5.26 3.14 -11.33
N ARG A 106 5.95 4.24 -11.69
CA ARG A 106 6.62 4.40 -12.99
C ARG A 106 7.80 3.45 -13.20
N LEU A 107 8.39 2.92 -12.13
CA LEU A 107 9.48 1.95 -12.23
C LEU A 107 9.00 0.59 -12.76
N TYR A 108 7.72 0.23 -12.54
CA TYR A 108 7.21 -1.11 -12.83
C TYR A 108 6.03 -1.15 -13.82
N LEU A 109 5.30 -0.04 -13.98
CA LEU A 109 4.08 0.02 -14.78
C LEU A 109 4.24 0.97 -15.95
N THR A 110 3.82 0.54 -17.13
CA THR A 110 3.99 1.31 -18.37
C THR A 110 2.78 2.19 -18.67
N ASN A 111 1.58 1.71 -18.34
CA ASN A 111 0.32 2.38 -18.64
C ASN A 111 0.00 3.48 -17.62
N TRP A 112 0.08 4.74 -18.06
CA TRP A 112 -0.20 5.90 -17.22
C TRP A 112 -1.62 5.92 -16.65
N LYS A 113 -2.61 5.36 -17.36
CA LYS A 113 -4.00 5.30 -16.87
C LYS A 113 -4.12 4.39 -15.65
N ILE A 114 -3.44 3.25 -15.67
CA ILE A 114 -3.42 2.30 -14.54
C ILE A 114 -2.68 2.94 -13.36
N ARG A 115 -1.52 3.56 -13.59
CA ARG A 115 -0.80 4.28 -12.53
C ARG A 115 -1.64 5.41 -11.92
N THR A 116 -2.35 6.17 -12.76
CA THR A 116 -3.28 7.21 -12.31
C THR A 116 -4.40 6.62 -11.48
N ALA A 117 -5.04 5.52 -11.91
CA ALA A 117 -6.09 4.87 -11.14
C ALA A 117 -5.59 4.40 -9.75
N LEU A 118 -4.39 3.81 -9.69
CA LEU A 118 -3.77 3.41 -8.41
C LEU A 118 -3.42 4.62 -7.53
N GLY A 119 -2.92 5.71 -8.12
CA GLY A 119 -2.69 6.96 -7.39
C GLY A 119 -3.99 7.57 -6.86
N LEU A 120 -5.08 7.50 -7.62
CA LEU A 120 -6.41 7.93 -7.18
C LEU A 120 -6.92 7.04 -6.04
N MET A 121 -6.70 5.73 -6.09
CA MET A 121 -7.00 4.84 -4.96
C MET A 121 -6.25 5.28 -3.70
N PHE A 122 -4.95 5.62 -3.80
CA PHE A 122 -4.21 6.14 -2.64
C PHE A 122 -4.80 7.45 -2.08
N VAL A 123 -5.22 8.37 -2.94
CA VAL A 123 -5.75 9.67 -2.51
C VAL A 123 -7.17 9.56 -1.94
N LEU A 124 -8.01 8.67 -2.50
CA LEU A 124 -9.45 8.62 -2.23
C LEU A 124 -9.85 7.58 -1.18
N GLN A 125 -8.99 6.60 -0.91
CA GLN A 125 -9.24 5.60 0.10
C GLN A 125 -9.33 6.24 1.50
N TRP A 126 -10.34 5.86 2.28
CA TRP A 126 -10.73 6.56 3.50
C TRP A 126 -9.72 6.44 4.65
N ASP A 127 -9.04 5.31 4.76
CA ASP A 127 -8.02 5.02 5.78
C ASP A 127 -6.62 5.51 5.37
N THR A 128 -6.49 6.15 4.21
CA THR A 128 -5.20 6.70 3.79
C THR A 128 -4.92 8.02 4.49
N PRO A 129 -3.62 8.32 4.72
CA PRO A 129 -3.20 9.58 5.31
C PRO A 129 -3.83 10.85 4.71
N THR A 130 -4.13 10.85 3.40
CA THR A 130 -4.68 12.04 2.72
C THR A 130 -6.06 12.41 3.25
N ARG A 131 -6.91 11.41 3.46
CA ARG A 131 -8.28 11.62 3.94
C ARG A 131 -8.35 11.58 5.46
N TRP A 132 -7.58 10.69 6.06
CA TRP A 132 -7.52 10.51 7.49
C TRP A 132 -7.07 11.78 8.23
N LEU A 133 -6.17 12.58 7.63
CA LEU A 133 -5.66 13.83 8.17
C LEU A 133 -6.71 14.77 8.77
N TRP A 134 -7.83 14.96 8.08
CA TRP A 134 -8.85 15.94 8.48
C TRP A 134 -9.79 15.40 9.55
N PHE A 135 -9.97 14.07 9.60
CA PHE A 135 -10.74 13.40 10.64
C PHE A 135 -9.90 13.21 11.92
N TYR A 136 -8.64 12.82 11.75
CA TYR A 136 -7.72 12.39 12.80
C TYR A 136 -6.33 13.05 12.58
N PRO A 137 -6.16 14.34 12.89
CA PRO A 137 -4.95 15.07 12.56
C PRO A 137 -3.72 14.61 13.36
N ALA A 138 -3.90 14.31 14.65
CA ALA A 138 -2.83 13.94 15.57
C ALA A 138 -2.40 12.47 15.39
N HIS A 139 -1.66 12.18 14.33
CA HIS A 139 -1.11 10.85 14.04
C HIS A 139 0.25 10.96 13.32
N THR A 140 1.05 9.89 13.35
CA THR A 140 2.45 9.88 12.89
C THR A 140 2.68 9.07 11.60
N ASP A 141 1.69 8.30 11.17
CA ASP A 141 1.69 7.46 9.97
C ASP A 141 2.09 8.14 8.67
N PRO A 142 1.68 9.38 8.38
CA PRO A 142 1.95 9.99 7.07
C PRO A 142 3.44 10.00 6.71
N MET A 143 4.32 10.23 7.69
CA MET A 143 5.77 10.22 7.49
C MET A 143 6.32 8.82 7.24
N LEU A 144 5.72 7.77 7.80
CA LEU A 144 6.14 6.38 7.52
C LEU A 144 6.12 6.11 6.01
N TRP A 145 5.10 6.57 5.30
CA TRP A 145 4.97 6.37 3.84
C TRP A 145 6.10 7.00 3.04
N VAL A 146 6.59 8.16 3.46
CA VAL A 146 7.76 8.81 2.86
C VAL A 146 8.99 7.90 2.98
N PHE A 147 9.23 7.35 4.18
CA PHE A 147 10.36 6.46 4.42
C PHE A 147 10.22 5.11 3.70
N LEU A 148 9.02 4.53 3.68
CA LEU A 148 8.76 3.25 3.00
C LEU A 148 8.95 3.39 1.48
N LEU A 149 8.32 4.39 0.85
CA LEU A 149 8.43 4.61 -0.59
C LEU A 149 9.84 5.04 -1.00
N GLY A 150 10.44 5.98 -0.25
CA GLY A 150 11.82 6.43 -0.50
C GLY A 150 12.82 5.29 -0.37
N GLY A 151 12.68 4.47 0.68
CA GLY A 151 13.47 3.27 0.90
C GLY A 151 13.35 2.28 -0.25
N LEU A 152 12.12 1.91 -0.63
CA LEU A 152 11.87 0.99 -1.74
C LEU A 152 12.43 1.50 -3.07
N ILE A 153 12.34 2.81 -3.36
CA ILE A 153 12.93 3.42 -4.56
C ILE A 153 14.47 3.26 -4.55
N LEU A 154 15.13 3.54 -3.43
CA LEU A 154 16.58 3.35 -3.30
C LEU A 154 16.98 1.88 -3.44
N LEU A 155 16.21 0.96 -2.87
CA LEU A 155 16.43 -0.49 -3.02
C LEU A 155 16.30 -0.93 -4.47
N ASN A 156 15.29 -0.44 -5.20
CA ASN A 156 15.18 -0.74 -6.63
C ASN A 156 16.36 -0.15 -7.43
N ARG A 157 16.82 1.07 -7.11
CA ARG A 157 18.02 1.64 -7.75
C ARG A 157 19.26 0.80 -7.48
N LEU A 158 19.39 0.26 -6.26
CA LEU A 158 20.49 -0.59 -5.86
C LEU A 158 20.44 -1.97 -6.54
N GLN A 159 19.24 -2.54 -6.71
CA GLN A 159 19.02 -3.78 -7.46
C GLN A 159 19.45 -3.64 -8.92
N ASN A 160 19.18 -2.49 -9.54
CA ASN A 160 19.47 -2.21 -10.95
C ASN A 160 20.82 -1.50 -11.16
N LEU A 161 21.66 -1.41 -10.13
CA LEU A 161 22.97 -0.78 -10.26
C LEU A 161 23.84 -1.67 -11.16
N GLU A 162 24.21 -1.15 -12.33
CA GLU A 162 25.12 -1.83 -13.26
C GLU A 162 26.49 -2.07 -12.60
N LEU A 163 27.26 -3.02 -13.16
CA LEU A 163 28.56 -3.47 -12.64
C LEU A 163 29.58 -2.34 -12.37
N HIS A 164 29.38 -1.15 -12.95
CA HIS A 164 30.28 0.01 -12.83
C HIS A 164 29.78 1.11 -11.88
N GLY A 165 28.57 1.00 -11.33
CA GLY A 165 28.03 1.98 -10.38
C GLY A 165 28.52 1.76 -8.95
N SER A 166 28.88 2.84 -8.24
CA SER A 166 29.17 2.74 -6.81
C SER A 166 27.87 2.69 -5.98
N PRO A 167 27.68 1.69 -5.09
CA PRO A 167 26.48 1.60 -4.25
C PRO A 167 26.52 2.58 -3.07
N ARG A 168 27.66 3.22 -2.80
CA ARG A 168 27.89 4.07 -1.63
C ARG A 168 26.84 5.17 -1.43
N PRO A 169 26.50 6.03 -2.40
CA PRO A 169 25.50 7.08 -2.19
C PRO A 169 24.11 6.52 -1.85
N LEU A 170 23.72 5.39 -2.46
CA LEU A 170 22.44 4.73 -2.16
C LEU A 170 22.44 4.17 -0.73
N LEU A 171 23.55 3.56 -0.30
CA LEU A 171 23.70 3.05 1.06
C LEU A 171 23.70 4.17 2.11
N VAL A 172 24.35 5.31 1.85
CA VAL A 172 24.27 6.50 2.71
C VAL A 172 22.82 6.98 2.83
N GLY A 173 22.11 7.08 1.70
CA GLY A 173 20.69 7.42 1.70
C GLY A 173 19.84 6.43 2.50
N LEU A 174 20.09 5.13 2.37
CA LEU A 174 19.40 4.09 3.14
C LEU A 174 19.74 4.15 4.64
N CYS A 175 20.98 4.45 5.03
CA CYS A 175 21.35 4.67 6.43
C CYS A 175 20.57 5.85 7.02
N ALA A 176 20.53 6.99 6.31
CA ALA A 176 19.78 8.16 6.74
C ALA A 176 18.28 7.85 6.86
N LEU A 177 17.67 7.23 5.85
CA LEU A 177 16.25 6.84 5.89
C LEU A 177 15.95 5.86 7.02
N SER A 178 16.85 4.91 7.29
CA SER A 178 16.66 3.93 8.36
C SER A 178 16.75 4.58 9.74
N PHE A 179 17.76 5.44 9.96
CA PHE A 179 17.93 6.16 11.22
C PHE A 179 16.75 7.09 11.48
N PHE A 180 16.48 8.01 10.55
CA PHE A 180 15.41 9.00 10.73
C PHE A 180 14.04 8.34 10.70
N GLY A 181 13.80 7.38 9.80
CA GLY A 181 12.50 6.71 9.69
C GLY A 181 12.06 6.04 10.98
N VAL A 182 12.98 5.41 11.70
CA VAL A 182 12.71 4.81 13.02
C VAL A 182 12.25 5.84 14.06
N LEU A 183 12.75 7.07 14.01
CA LEU A 183 12.31 8.16 14.92
C LEU A 183 10.84 8.55 14.68
N PHE A 184 10.36 8.45 13.44
CA PHE A 184 8.96 8.68 13.11
C PHE A 184 8.11 7.46 13.42
N ARG A 185 8.62 6.27 13.07
CA ARG A 185 7.99 4.99 13.37
C ARG A 185 8.95 3.83 13.30
N GLU A 186 8.91 2.99 14.33
CA GLU A 186 9.75 1.81 14.50
C GLU A 186 9.71 0.85 13.30
N VAL A 187 8.55 0.74 12.65
CA VAL A 187 8.34 -0.17 11.52
C VAL A 187 9.13 0.21 10.27
N ALA A 188 9.66 1.44 10.17
CA ALA A 188 10.54 1.85 9.09
C ALA A 188 11.83 0.99 9.00
N ILE A 189 12.19 0.29 10.07
CA ILE A 189 13.28 -0.70 10.09
C ILE A 189 13.09 -1.84 9.09
N ILE A 190 11.89 -2.01 8.53
CA ILE A 190 11.67 -3.00 7.47
C ILE A 190 12.53 -2.74 6.23
N ILE A 191 12.80 -1.48 5.88
CA ILE A 191 13.59 -1.12 4.69
C ILE A 191 15.00 -1.72 4.73
N PRO A 192 15.81 -1.51 5.79
CA PRO A 192 17.11 -2.16 5.89
C PRO A 192 17.05 -3.68 6.08
N LEU A 193 15.94 -4.24 6.58
CA LEU A 193 15.76 -5.70 6.64
C LEU A 193 15.56 -6.30 5.24
N VAL A 194 14.70 -5.70 4.41
CA VAL A 194 14.44 -6.20 3.05
C VAL A 194 15.61 -5.95 2.09
N LEU A 195 16.51 -5.01 2.41
CA LEU A 195 17.77 -4.77 1.69
C LEU A 195 18.58 -6.06 1.51
N LEU A 196 18.58 -6.95 2.50
CA LEU A 196 19.31 -8.22 2.47
C LEU A 196 18.82 -9.16 1.34
N PHE A 197 17.66 -8.87 0.76
CA PHE A 197 17.04 -9.65 -0.32
C PHE A 197 17.06 -8.92 -1.68
N VAL A 198 17.75 -7.79 -1.78
CA VAL A 198 17.77 -6.95 -3.01
C VAL A 198 18.37 -7.69 -4.21
N TYR A 199 19.36 -8.57 -3.97
CA TYR A 199 20.05 -9.35 -5.01
C TYR A 199 19.51 -10.78 -5.17
N ASN A 200 18.28 -11.03 -4.73
CA ASN A 200 17.57 -12.31 -4.89
C ASN A 200 18.34 -13.56 -4.38
N PRO A 201 18.81 -13.57 -3.11
CA PRO A 201 19.61 -14.67 -2.59
C PRO A 201 18.91 -16.04 -2.64
N LEU A 202 17.57 -16.08 -2.61
CA LEU A 202 16.79 -17.33 -2.52
C LEU A 202 16.68 -18.12 -3.83
N THR A 203 17.09 -17.57 -4.99
CA THR A 203 16.83 -18.23 -6.29
C THR A 203 17.77 -19.42 -6.58
N LYS A 204 18.88 -19.54 -5.83
CA LYS A 204 19.98 -20.47 -6.16
C LYS A 204 20.14 -21.63 -5.17
N MET A 205 19.10 -21.99 -4.41
CA MET A 205 19.33 -22.65 -3.11
C MET A 205 18.57 -23.97 -2.92
N GLU A 206 19.28 -24.97 -2.41
CA GLU A 206 18.76 -26.30 -2.09
C GLU A 206 18.52 -26.51 -0.56
N GLY A 207 18.78 -25.52 0.30
CA GLY A 207 18.58 -25.65 1.76
C GLY A 207 18.69 -24.38 2.61
N ILE A 208 18.35 -24.48 3.91
CA ILE A 208 18.30 -23.37 4.88
C ILE A 208 19.70 -22.80 5.19
N ALA A 209 20.70 -23.66 5.41
CA ALA A 209 22.05 -23.21 5.72
C ALA A 209 22.66 -22.39 4.57
N GLU A 210 22.43 -22.82 3.32
CA GLU A 210 22.85 -22.08 2.14
C GLU A 210 22.07 -20.77 2.00
N THR A 211 20.77 -20.76 2.34
CA THR A 211 19.96 -19.53 2.42
C THR A 211 20.54 -18.50 3.37
N LEU A 212 20.88 -18.92 4.59
CA LEU A 212 21.52 -18.03 5.56
C LEU A 212 22.87 -17.53 5.07
N LYS A 213 23.71 -18.41 4.51
CA LYS A 213 24.98 -17.98 3.89
C LYS A 213 24.75 -16.98 2.77
N ALA A 214 23.76 -17.17 1.88
CA ALA A 214 23.48 -16.26 0.78
C ALA A 214 22.96 -14.89 1.24
N ILE A 215 22.17 -14.86 2.32
CA ILE A 215 21.70 -13.62 2.96
C ILE A 215 22.85 -12.89 3.67
N LEU A 216 23.81 -13.64 4.23
CA LEU A 216 24.99 -13.10 4.93
C LEU A 216 26.18 -12.82 3.99
N ARG A 217 26.17 -13.36 2.76
CA ARG A 217 27.18 -13.15 1.71
C ARG A 217 27.31 -11.71 1.16
N PRO A 218 26.29 -10.82 1.17
CA PRO A 218 26.50 -9.44 0.80
C PRO A 218 27.64 -8.84 1.64
N LYS A 219 28.40 -7.93 1.05
CA LYS A 219 29.46 -7.21 1.77
C LYS A 219 28.90 -6.64 3.09
N LEU A 220 29.68 -6.69 4.18
CA LEU A 220 29.27 -6.17 5.50
C LEU A 220 28.66 -4.76 5.45
N VAL A 221 29.04 -3.95 4.46
CA VAL A 221 28.47 -2.61 4.19
C VAL A 221 26.94 -2.61 4.00
N TYR A 222 26.33 -3.69 3.53
CA TYR A 222 24.87 -3.80 3.36
C TYR A 222 24.12 -3.93 4.70
N PHE A 223 24.81 -4.26 5.79
CA PHE A 223 24.23 -4.23 7.15
C PHE A 223 24.25 -2.82 7.75
N ALA A 224 24.98 -1.86 7.17
CA ALA A 224 25.10 -0.52 7.73
C ALA A 224 23.73 0.16 7.92
N PRO A 225 22.79 0.16 6.95
CA PRO A 225 21.47 0.73 7.16
C PRO A 225 20.70 0.11 8.35
N LEU A 226 20.83 -1.20 8.57
CA LEU A 226 20.20 -1.88 9.69
C LEU A 226 20.81 -1.44 11.02
N LEU A 227 22.15 -1.35 11.10
CA LEU A 227 22.85 -0.86 12.29
C LEU A 227 22.44 0.58 12.63
N TRP A 228 22.27 1.43 11.62
CA TRP A 228 21.77 2.81 11.82
C TRP A 228 20.32 2.84 12.33
N GLY A 229 19.43 1.99 11.80
CA GLY A 229 18.06 1.85 12.33
C GLY A 229 18.02 1.34 13.78
N LEU A 230 18.87 0.35 14.11
CA LEU A 230 19.01 -0.17 15.47
C LEU A 230 19.59 0.87 16.43
N LEU A 231 20.57 1.66 15.98
CA LEU A 231 21.12 2.77 16.76
C LEU A 231 20.03 3.80 17.11
N ALA A 232 19.16 4.15 16.15
CA ALA A 232 18.02 5.02 16.41
C ALA A 232 17.08 4.43 17.48
N LEU A 233 16.76 3.13 17.42
CA LEU A 233 15.96 2.48 18.46
C LEU A 233 16.61 2.52 19.85
N VAL A 234 17.93 2.31 19.92
CA VAL A 234 18.68 2.39 21.19
C VAL A 234 18.65 3.80 21.75
N ILE A 235 18.85 4.81 20.90
CA ILE A 235 18.76 6.22 21.29
C ILE A 235 17.36 6.52 21.82
N LEU A 236 16.30 6.17 21.08
CA LEU A 236 14.92 6.38 21.50
C LEU A 236 14.64 5.75 22.87
N LYS A 237 15.00 4.47 23.06
CA LYS A 237 14.78 3.77 24.33
C LYS A 237 15.52 4.40 25.51
N LYS A 238 16.66 5.05 25.27
CA LYS A 238 17.42 5.76 26.31
C LYS A 238 16.92 7.19 26.53
N SER A 239 16.31 7.82 25.53
CA SER A 239 15.90 9.22 25.56
C SER A 239 14.47 9.44 26.05
N VAL A 240 13.63 8.40 26.12
CA VAL A 240 12.24 8.52 26.58
C VAL A 240 11.97 7.60 27.77
N SER A 241 11.11 8.05 28.68
CA SER A 241 10.62 7.23 29.80
C SER A 241 9.25 6.65 29.44
N GLN A 242 9.11 5.34 29.56
CA GLN A 242 7.85 4.65 29.30
C GLN A 242 7.00 4.57 30.58
N GLU A 243 5.71 4.89 30.45
CA GLU A 243 4.69 4.52 31.44
C GLU A 243 4.34 3.02 31.28
N ALA A 244 4.26 2.30 32.41
CA ALA A 244 4.46 0.85 32.57
C ALA A 244 3.83 -0.13 31.54
N GLY A 245 4.33 -1.38 31.55
CA GLY A 245 3.56 -2.58 31.20
C GLY A 245 3.50 -3.03 29.73
N PHE A 246 3.80 -2.18 28.75
CA PHE A 246 3.72 -2.60 27.33
C PHE A 246 4.84 -3.57 26.94
N SER A 247 4.47 -4.67 26.28
CA SER A 247 5.39 -5.62 25.66
C SER A 247 4.99 -5.87 24.21
N PHE A 248 5.91 -5.59 23.28
CA PHE A 248 5.71 -5.91 21.85
C PHE A 248 5.45 -7.41 21.64
N PHE A 249 6.20 -8.26 22.33
CA PHE A 249 6.03 -9.71 22.22
C PHE A 249 4.73 -10.17 22.88
N GLY A 250 4.36 -9.58 24.03
CA GLY A 250 3.08 -9.85 24.69
C GLY A 250 1.90 -9.50 23.78
N THR A 251 1.97 -8.35 23.13
CA THR A 251 0.97 -7.89 22.14
C THR A 251 0.89 -8.82 20.95
N ALA A 252 2.03 -9.20 20.36
CA ALA A 252 2.07 -10.13 19.24
C ALA A 252 1.50 -11.50 19.61
N ARG A 253 1.85 -12.03 20.79
CA ARG A 253 1.29 -13.27 21.31
C ARG A 253 -0.22 -13.16 21.48
N HIS A 254 -0.71 -12.09 22.11
CA HIS A 254 -2.15 -11.89 22.31
C HIS A 254 -2.91 -11.93 20.98
N TRP A 255 -2.47 -11.15 19.99
CA TRP A 255 -3.15 -11.08 18.70
C TRP A 255 -3.05 -12.35 17.86
N ALA A 256 -1.97 -13.12 18.00
CA ALA A 256 -1.85 -14.43 17.36
C ALA A 256 -3.01 -15.37 17.71
N TYR A 257 -3.53 -15.28 18.94
CA TYR A 257 -4.66 -16.09 19.42
C TYR A 257 -6.01 -15.38 19.28
N ALA A 258 -6.05 -14.05 19.48
CA ALA A 258 -7.29 -13.30 19.55
C ALA A 258 -7.86 -12.92 18.18
N LYS A 259 -7.05 -12.82 17.14
CA LYS A 259 -7.49 -12.31 15.82
C LYS A 259 -8.05 -13.44 14.95
N PRO A 260 -9.35 -13.44 14.60
CA PRO A 260 -9.89 -14.46 13.72
C PRO A 260 -9.32 -14.33 12.30
N VAL A 261 -9.06 -15.49 11.65
CA VAL A 261 -8.52 -15.52 10.29
C VAL A 261 -9.46 -14.85 9.28
N LEU A 262 -10.77 -15.02 9.43
CA LEU A 262 -11.76 -14.40 8.53
C LEU A 262 -11.75 -12.87 8.66
N THR A 263 -11.67 -12.34 9.88
CA THR A 263 -11.49 -10.90 10.14
C THR A 263 -10.23 -10.37 9.44
N TYR A 264 -9.11 -11.08 9.55
CA TYR A 264 -7.88 -10.69 8.87
C TYR A 264 -8.00 -10.71 7.33
N ILE A 265 -8.67 -11.72 6.75
CA ILE A 265 -8.91 -11.78 5.31
C ILE A 265 -9.83 -10.65 4.86
N HIS A 266 -10.86 -10.34 5.63
CA HIS A 266 -11.76 -9.22 5.36
C HIS A 266 -11.04 -7.88 5.42
N ALA A 267 -10.13 -7.69 6.37
CA ALA A 267 -9.27 -6.51 6.46
C ALA A 267 -8.44 -6.25 5.19
N LEU A 268 -8.00 -7.30 4.47
CA LEU A 268 -7.33 -7.13 3.16
C LEU A 268 -8.28 -6.49 2.14
N PHE A 269 -9.55 -6.89 2.13
CA PHE A 269 -10.56 -6.32 1.24
C PHE A 269 -10.97 -4.92 1.66
N LEU A 270 -11.04 -4.59 2.95
CA LEU A 270 -11.26 -3.22 3.41
C LEU A 270 -10.09 -2.29 3.02
N ALA A 271 -8.85 -2.77 3.15
CA ALA A 271 -7.65 -1.99 2.83
C ALA A 271 -7.49 -1.72 1.33
N PHE A 272 -7.76 -2.71 0.47
CA PHE A 272 -7.45 -2.62 -0.96
C PHE A 272 -8.67 -2.62 -1.89
N GLY A 273 -9.83 -3.01 -1.39
CA GLY A 273 -11.08 -3.12 -2.14
C GLY A 273 -11.20 -4.37 -3.01
N PRO A 274 -12.29 -4.47 -3.80
CA PRO A 274 -12.59 -5.64 -4.61
C PRO A 274 -11.60 -5.85 -5.77
N VAL A 275 -10.82 -4.85 -6.12
CA VAL A 275 -9.81 -4.96 -7.19
C VAL A 275 -8.74 -6.02 -6.89
N LEU A 276 -8.57 -6.43 -5.62
CA LEU A 276 -7.72 -7.57 -5.25
C LEU A 276 -8.06 -8.85 -6.01
N PHE A 277 -9.31 -9.06 -6.41
CA PHE A 277 -9.69 -10.24 -7.18
C PHE A 277 -9.00 -10.29 -8.56
N VAL A 278 -8.63 -9.15 -9.15
CA VAL A 278 -7.81 -9.11 -10.38
C VAL A 278 -6.41 -9.66 -10.12
N LEU A 279 -5.80 -9.28 -8.98
CA LEU A 279 -4.51 -9.79 -8.55
C LEU A 279 -4.57 -11.30 -8.24
N LEU A 280 -5.61 -11.75 -7.53
CA LEU A 280 -5.83 -13.16 -7.21
C LEU A 280 -6.02 -13.99 -8.49
N TYR A 281 -6.75 -13.49 -9.48
CA TYR A 281 -6.87 -14.17 -10.78
C TYR A 281 -5.52 -14.33 -11.49
N ARG A 282 -4.61 -13.35 -11.34
CA ARG A 282 -3.26 -13.35 -11.91
C ARG A 282 -2.17 -13.75 -10.90
N TRP A 283 -2.50 -14.52 -9.86
CA TRP A 283 -1.56 -14.87 -8.78
C TRP A 283 -0.25 -15.50 -9.25
N ARG A 284 -0.27 -16.28 -10.35
CA ARG A 284 0.94 -16.88 -10.93
C ARG A 284 1.91 -15.83 -11.49
N SER A 285 1.37 -14.80 -12.15
CA SER A 285 2.15 -13.66 -12.65
C SER A 285 2.76 -12.89 -11.47
N ALA A 286 1.96 -12.63 -10.44
CA ALA A 286 2.42 -11.98 -9.21
C ALA A 286 3.53 -12.79 -8.51
N ARG A 287 3.35 -14.11 -8.36
CA ARG A 287 4.38 -15.01 -7.80
C ARG A 287 5.68 -14.98 -8.62
N SER A 288 5.58 -15.01 -9.95
CA SER A 288 6.76 -14.91 -10.83
C SER A 288 7.49 -13.59 -10.64
N PHE A 289 6.75 -12.49 -10.53
CA PHE A 289 7.32 -11.18 -10.28
C PHE A 289 8.00 -11.09 -8.90
N LEU A 290 7.34 -11.56 -7.84
CA LEU A 290 7.92 -11.55 -6.49
C LEU A 290 9.17 -12.43 -6.37
N ARG A 291 9.26 -13.52 -7.15
CA ARG A 291 10.50 -14.31 -7.24
C ARG A 291 11.66 -13.54 -7.88
N ALA A 292 11.37 -12.65 -8.83
CA ALA A 292 12.36 -11.77 -9.46
C ALA A 292 12.72 -10.55 -8.61
N HIS A 293 11.87 -10.18 -7.64
CA HIS A 293 12.07 -9.04 -6.74
C HIS A 293 11.86 -9.48 -5.28
N GLN A 294 12.76 -10.31 -4.75
CA GLN A 294 12.59 -10.95 -3.43
C GLN A 294 12.45 -9.96 -2.27
N PHE A 295 13.11 -8.80 -2.34
CA PHE A 295 12.93 -7.75 -1.33
C PHE A 295 11.46 -7.31 -1.19
N MET A 296 10.69 -7.28 -2.30
CA MET A 296 9.25 -7.00 -2.25
C MET A 296 8.45 -8.14 -1.66
N ALA A 297 8.86 -9.39 -1.89
CA ALA A 297 8.20 -10.55 -1.31
C ALA A 297 8.35 -10.56 0.22
N VAL A 298 9.56 -10.28 0.71
CA VAL A 298 9.84 -10.16 2.15
C VAL A 298 9.10 -8.96 2.75
N TYR A 299 9.07 -7.83 2.04
CA TYR A 299 8.28 -6.66 2.44
C TYR A 299 6.79 -6.99 2.63
N LEU A 300 6.17 -7.65 1.64
CA LEU A 300 4.76 -8.10 1.74
C LEU A 300 4.55 -9.08 2.89
N LEU A 301 5.44 -10.09 3.02
CA LEU A 301 5.34 -11.08 4.09
C LEU A 301 5.41 -10.42 5.46
N PHE A 302 6.32 -9.46 5.63
CA PHE A 302 6.44 -8.72 6.89
C PHE A 302 5.15 -7.99 7.24
N PHE A 303 4.55 -7.21 6.32
CA PHE A 303 3.31 -6.51 6.60
C PHE A 303 2.09 -7.43 6.72
N ALA A 304 2.09 -8.59 6.06
CA ALA A 304 1.08 -9.62 6.29
C ALA A 304 1.17 -10.17 7.72
N VAL A 305 2.37 -10.55 8.16
CA VAL A 305 2.61 -11.02 9.54
C VAL A 305 2.30 -9.93 10.56
N MET A 306 2.74 -8.69 10.32
CA MET A 306 2.44 -7.55 11.19
C MET A 306 0.95 -7.21 11.23
N GLY A 307 0.22 -7.33 10.13
CA GLY A 307 -1.24 -7.14 10.13
C GLY A 307 -1.94 -8.18 11.01
N TYR A 308 -1.46 -9.43 10.98
CA TYR A 308 -2.04 -10.51 11.77
C TYR A 308 -1.69 -10.41 13.26
N LEU A 309 -0.41 -10.16 13.58
CA LEU A 309 0.11 -10.10 14.95
C LEU A 309 0.02 -8.71 15.60
N GLY A 310 -0.24 -7.67 14.81
CA GLY A 310 -0.36 -6.30 15.29
C GLY A 310 -1.77 -6.00 15.81
N GLY A 311 -1.93 -4.78 16.33
CA GLY A 311 -3.14 -4.27 16.98
C GLY A 311 -4.45 -4.40 16.20
N THR A 312 -5.48 -3.75 16.71
CA THR A 312 -6.85 -3.84 16.19
C THR A 312 -7.03 -3.29 14.78
N ASP A 313 -6.23 -2.30 14.38
CA ASP A 313 -6.35 -1.57 13.10
C ASP A 313 -5.71 -2.37 11.95
N THR A 314 -6.23 -3.57 11.71
CA THR A 314 -5.63 -4.59 10.83
C THR A 314 -5.46 -4.07 9.40
N GLU A 315 -6.50 -3.49 8.83
CA GLU A 315 -6.51 -2.91 7.49
C GLU A 315 -5.47 -1.79 7.34
N ARG A 316 -5.30 -0.91 8.35
CA ARG A 316 -4.27 0.15 8.35
C ARG A 316 -2.86 -0.44 8.29
N LEU A 317 -2.58 -1.48 9.07
CA LEU A 317 -1.29 -2.18 9.06
C LEU A 317 -1.04 -2.89 7.73
N LEU A 318 -2.06 -3.56 7.20
CA LEU A 318 -2.00 -4.23 5.89
C LEU A 318 -1.81 -3.21 4.78
N TYR A 319 -2.42 -2.03 4.88
CA TYR A 319 -2.32 -1.00 3.88
C TYR A 319 -0.88 -0.51 3.74
N TRP A 320 -0.03 -0.54 4.77
CA TRP A 320 1.41 -0.24 4.64
C TRP A 320 2.14 -1.11 3.59
N SER A 321 1.55 -2.26 3.22
CA SER A 321 2.01 -3.11 2.11
C SER A 321 1.67 -2.57 0.70
N MET A 322 0.86 -1.51 0.62
CA MET A 322 0.36 -0.85 -0.60
C MET A 322 1.42 -0.61 -1.68
N PRO A 323 2.67 -0.17 -1.39
CA PRO A 323 3.64 0.09 -2.45
C PRO A 323 3.87 -1.14 -3.32
N VAL A 324 3.93 -2.33 -2.72
CA VAL A 324 4.10 -3.58 -3.47
C VAL A 324 2.76 -4.08 -4.00
N VAL A 325 1.69 -4.04 -3.21
CA VAL A 325 0.35 -4.49 -3.67
C VAL A 325 -0.09 -3.72 -4.91
N PHE A 326 0.11 -2.40 -4.98
CA PHE A 326 -0.25 -1.59 -6.14
C PHE A 326 0.58 -1.91 -7.38
N VAL A 327 1.88 -2.25 -7.23
CA VAL A 327 2.68 -2.73 -8.36
C VAL A 327 2.13 -4.06 -8.88
N LEU A 328 1.85 -5.01 -7.99
CA LEU A 328 1.29 -6.32 -8.38
C LEU A 328 -0.08 -6.17 -9.05
N LEU A 329 -0.94 -5.32 -8.48
CA LEU A 329 -2.26 -5.01 -8.99
C LEU A 329 -2.19 -4.33 -10.36
N GLY A 330 -1.32 -3.34 -10.51
CA GLY A 330 -1.12 -2.65 -11.78
C GLY A 330 -0.65 -3.59 -12.90
N ARG A 331 0.27 -4.51 -12.59
CA ARG A 331 0.71 -5.54 -13.53
C ARG A 331 -0.44 -6.50 -13.88
N ALA A 332 -1.21 -6.92 -12.89
CA ALA A 332 -2.38 -7.77 -13.11
C ALA A 332 -3.43 -7.07 -14.01
N LEU A 333 -3.65 -5.77 -13.82
CA LEU A 333 -4.55 -4.96 -14.65
C LEU A 333 -4.01 -4.79 -16.09
N GLU A 334 -2.70 -4.60 -16.27
CA GLU A 334 -2.06 -4.56 -17.60
C GLU A 334 -2.25 -5.91 -18.33
N ASP A 335 -2.02 -7.01 -17.64
CA ASP A 335 -2.20 -8.37 -18.14
C ASP A 335 -3.68 -8.69 -18.48
N CYS A 336 -4.62 -8.20 -17.67
CA CYS A 336 -6.05 -8.44 -17.81
C CYS A 336 -6.79 -7.42 -18.67
N LYS A 337 -6.10 -6.47 -19.32
CA LYS A 337 -6.72 -5.39 -20.10
C LYS A 337 -7.77 -5.88 -21.12
N SER A 338 -7.49 -6.99 -21.81
CA SER A 338 -8.41 -7.58 -22.79
C SER A 338 -9.67 -8.21 -22.17
N LEU A 339 -9.58 -8.65 -20.91
CA LEU A 339 -10.69 -9.22 -20.15
C LEU A 339 -11.59 -8.13 -19.54
N LEU A 340 -11.00 -6.98 -19.23
CA LEU A 340 -11.66 -5.79 -18.68
C LEU A 340 -12.13 -4.80 -19.76
N THR A 341 -12.05 -5.15 -21.04
CA THR A 341 -12.43 -4.25 -22.14
C THR A 341 -13.91 -3.87 -22.14
N PRO A 342 -14.86 -4.76 -21.80
CA PRO A 342 -16.28 -4.38 -21.78
C PRO A 342 -16.56 -3.31 -20.74
N ALA A 343 -17.12 -2.18 -21.19
CA ALA A 343 -17.33 -0.98 -20.38
C ALA A 343 -18.14 -1.26 -19.12
N LEU A 344 -19.13 -2.16 -19.20
CA LEU A 344 -19.96 -2.56 -18.06
C LEU A 344 -19.13 -3.17 -16.92
N VAL A 345 -18.22 -4.11 -17.22
CA VAL A 345 -17.41 -4.75 -16.17
C VAL A 345 -16.40 -3.78 -15.57
N LEU A 346 -15.82 -2.92 -16.40
CA LEU A 346 -14.96 -1.87 -15.90
C LEU A 346 -15.73 -0.88 -15.01
N ALA A 347 -16.93 -0.49 -15.42
CA ALA A 347 -17.80 0.38 -14.63
C ALA A 347 -18.17 -0.26 -13.29
N LEU A 348 -18.60 -1.53 -13.29
CA LEU A 348 -18.91 -2.27 -12.06
C LEU A 348 -17.70 -2.37 -11.12
N LEU A 349 -16.51 -2.67 -11.65
CA LEU A 349 -15.28 -2.74 -10.84
C LEU A 349 -14.91 -1.38 -10.26
N VAL A 350 -15.00 -0.30 -11.05
CA VAL A 350 -14.73 1.06 -10.59
C VAL A 350 -15.75 1.49 -9.54
N SER A 351 -17.04 1.26 -9.77
CA SER A 351 -18.09 1.56 -8.81
C SER A 351 -17.88 0.80 -7.51
N ALA A 352 -17.66 -0.52 -7.56
CA ALA A 352 -17.40 -1.32 -6.37
C ALA A 352 -16.16 -0.82 -5.60
N GLN A 353 -15.10 -0.43 -6.31
CA GLN A 353 -13.92 0.16 -5.68
C GLN A 353 -14.21 1.52 -5.02
N LEU A 354 -14.99 2.39 -5.67
CA LEU A 354 -15.37 3.70 -5.11
C LEU A 354 -16.24 3.56 -3.85
N LEU A 355 -17.14 2.57 -3.84
CA LEU A 355 -17.98 2.25 -2.69
C LEU A 355 -17.12 1.70 -1.55
N ALA A 356 -16.32 0.65 -1.81
CA ALA A 356 -15.41 0.04 -0.83
C ALA A 356 -14.43 1.06 -0.20
N SER A 357 -13.90 1.99 -1.00
CA SER A 357 -12.98 3.03 -0.55
C SER A 357 -13.64 4.21 0.13
N ARG A 358 -14.99 4.24 0.19
CA ARG A 358 -15.80 5.39 0.63
C ARG A 358 -15.36 6.69 -0.04
N ALA A 359 -14.92 6.65 -1.31
CA ALA A 359 -14.19 7.73 -1.98
C ALA A 359 -14.91 9.10 -1.94
N LEU A 360 -16.23 9.08 -1.97
CA LEU A 360 -17.09 10.28 -2.02
C LEU A 360 -17.84 10.55 -0.72
N MET A 361 -17.49 9.86 0.38
CA MET A 361 -18.22 9.94 1.65
C MET A 361 -17.31 10.38 2.78
N LEU A 362 -17.76 11.29 3.64
CA LEU A 362 -17.03 11.66 4.85
C LEU A 362 -16.85 10.47 5.79
N THR A 363 -15.77 10.47 6.57
CA THR A 363 -15.59 9.51 7.67
C THR A 363 -16.62 9.85 8.75
N PRO A 364 -17.45 8.88 9.19
CA PRO A 364 -18.41 9.09 10.26
C PRO A 364 -17.69 9.35 11.58
N ASP A 365 -18.37 10.05 12.49
CA ASP A 365 -17.81 10.32 13.81
C ASP A 365 -17.95 9.12 14.74
N TYR A 366 -17.09 9.04 15.75
CA TYR A 366 -17.25 8.10 16.84
C TYR A 366 -18.38 8.58 17.75
N THR A 367 -19.31 7.67 18.08
CA THR A 367 -20.43 7.97 18.98
C THR A 367 -20.49 6.91 20.06
N GLU A 368 -20.52 7.34 21.32
CA GLU A 368 -20.74 6.46 22.47
C GLU A 368 -22.25 6.23 22.63
N GLY A 369 -22.69 4.96 22.72
CA GLY A 369 -24.08 4.60 23.02
C GLY A 369 -24.75 3.67 22.01
N ARG A 370 -26.09 3.60 22.03
CA ARG A 370 -26.87 2.81 21.08
C ARG A 370 -26.88 3.50 19.72
N VAL A 371 -26.14 2.95 18.77
CA VAL A 371 -26.03 3.48 17.41
C VAL A 371 -26.79 2.58 16.44
N SER A 372 -27.37 3.17 15.40
CA SER A 372 -27.96 2.42 14.29
C SER A 372 -26.85 1.88 13.40
N HIS A 373 -26.73 0.57 13.28
CA HIS A 373 -25.83 -0.08 12.34
C HIS A 373 -26.42 -0.02 10.92
N SER A 374 -25.68 0.51 9.97
CA SER A 374 -26.10 0.53 8.57
C SER A 374 -25.70 -0.77 7.88
N ILE A 375 -26.59 -1.32 7.05
CA ILE A 375 -26.23 -2.44 6.16
C ILE A 375 -25.12 -1.95 5.23
N PRO A 376 -23.96 -2.64 5.16
CA PRO A 376 -22.86 -2.23 4.32
C PRO A 376 -23.21 -2.43 2.84
N ILE A 377 -22.50 -1.70 1.97
CA ILE A 377 -22.34 -2.01 0.55
C ILE A 377 -20.83 -2.02 0.29
N PHE A 378 -20.20 -3.18 0.51
CA PHE A 378 -18.76 -3.41 0.73
C PHE A 378 -18.19 -2.76 2.00
N THR A 379 -18.75 -1.65 2.43
CA THR A 379 -18.41 -0.91 3.64
C THR A 379 -19.69 -0.21 4.12
N PRO A 380 -19.87 0.08 5.42
CA PRO A 380 -20.98 0.90 5.90
C PRO A 380 -21.13 2.17 5.07
N MET A 381 -22.34 2.72 4.96
CA MET A 381 -22.63 3.84 4.04
C MET A 381 -23.22 5.05 4.78
N GLY A 382 -22.90 6.24 4.28
CA GLY A 382 -23.41 7.50 4.82
C GLY A 382 -22.64 8.03 6.03
N ARG A 383 -23.10 9.19 6.52
CA ARG A 383 -22.48 9.96 7.62
C ARG A 383 -22.88 9.46 9.01
N ASN A 384 -24.03 8.81 9.11
CA ASN A 384 -24.59 8.28 10.36
C ASN A 384 -24.22 6.81 10.59
N ALA A 385 -23.40 6.22 9.70
CA ALA A 385 -22.85 4.89 9.92
C ALA A 385 -22.02 4.88 11.21
N TYR A 386 -22.06 3.78 11.95
CA TYR A 386 -21.23 3.64 13.12
C TYR A 386 -19.76 3.53 12.71
N PHE A 387 -18.90 4.38 13.28
CA PHE A 387 -17.49 4.47 12.89
C PHE A 387 -16.73 3.14 13.04
N MET A 388 -16.99 2.38 14.09
CA MET A 388 -16.27 1.12 14.32
C MET A 388 -16.65 0.03 13.32
N ASP A 389 -17.82 0.11 12.68
CA ASP A 389 -18.21 -0.81 11.59
C ASP A 389 -17.38 -0.60 10.31
N LEU A 390 -16.52 0.42 10.25
CA LEU A 390 -15.55 0.56 9.15
C LEU A 390 -14.34 -0.37 9.29
N PHE A 391 -14.15 -0.97 10.46
CA PHE A 391 -12.96 -1.74 10.82
C PHE A 391 -13.33 -3.20 11.00
N SER A 392 -12.53 -4.07 10.37
CA SER A 392 -12.75 -5.53 10.36
C SER A 392 -12.88 -6.15 11.76
N PHE A 393 -12.14 -5.60 12.72
CA PHE A 393 -12.07 -6.14 14.08
C PHE A 393 -13.10 -5.51 15.03
N HIS A 394 -13.46 -4.24 14.82
CA HIS A 394 -14.30 -3.50 15.76
C HIS A 394 -15.77 -3.45 15.37
N GLY A 395 -16.09 -3.74 14.11
CA GLY A 395 -17.45 -3.76 13.63
C GLY A 395 -18.28 -4.87 14.24
N THR A 396 -19.60 -4.70 14.20
CA THR A 396 -20.50 -5.74 14.67
C THR A 396 -20.36 -7.02 13.81
N PRO A 397 -20.39 -8.22 14.39
CA PRO A 397 -20.20 -9.47 13.63
C PRO A 397 -21.12 -9.62 12.42
N THR A 398 -22.35 -9.10 12.51
CA THR A 398 -23.32 -9.12 11.42
C THR A 398 -22.91 -8.21 10.26
N VAL A 399 -22.48 -6.97 10.54
CA VAL A 399 -22.03 -6.02 9.50
C VAL A 399 -20.77 -6.55 8.82
N GLU A 400 -19.81 -7.06 9.60
CA GLU A 400 -18.57 -7.61 9.07
C GLU A 400 -18.83 -8.83 8.17
N LEU A 401 -19.70 -9.75 8.62
CA LEU A 401 -20.08 -10.91 7.82
C LEU A 401 -20.76 -10.52 6.51
N ILE A 402 -21.71 -9.59 6.54
CA ILE A 402 -22.40 -9.12 5.32
C ILE A 402 -21.39 -8.49 4.37
N SER A 403 -20.58 -7.54 4.84
CA SER A 403 -19.54 -6.90 4.02
C SER A 403 -18.60 -7.92 3.40
N PHE A 404 -18.12 -8.90 4.18
CA PHE A 404 -17.24 -9.95 3.67
C PHE A 404 -17.92 -10.81 2.59
N LEU A 405 -19.19 -11.19 2.79
CA LEU A 405 -19.96 -11.94 1.79
C LEU A 405 -20.17 -11.15 0.49
N GLU A 406 -20.38 -9.83 0.57
CA GLU A 406 -20.47 -8.96 -0.62
C GLU A 406 -19.18 -8.98 -1.45
N TYR A 407 -18.01 -8.91 -0.79
CA TYR A 407 -16.72 -9.07 -1.47
C TYR A 407 -16.61 -10.44 -2.13
N LEU A 408 -16.95 -11.52 -1.42
CA LEU A 408 -16.86 -12.87 -1.97
C LEU A 408 -17.76 -13.07 -3.18
N VAL A 409 -19.01 -12.64 -3.11
CA VAL A 409 -19.97 -12.73 -4.23
C VAL A 409 -19.45 -11.93 -5.43
N PHE A 410 -18.99 -10.70 -5.22
CA PHE A 410 -18.40 -9.90 -6.30
C PHE A 410 -17.18 -10.58 -6.92
N GLY A 411 -16.31 -11.16 -6.09
CA GLY A 411 -15.14 -11.90 -6.53
C GLY A 411 -15.48 -13.11 -7.39
N ILE A 412 -16.44 -13.94 -6.96
CA ILE A 412 -16.91 -15.10 -7.71
C ILE A 412 -17.42 -14.66 -9.09
N LEU A 413 -18.28 -13.63 -9.15
CA LEU A 413 -18.81 -13.09 -10.40
C LEU A 413 -17.70 -12.58 -11.34
N LEU A 414 -16.69 -11.90 -10.79
CA LEU A 414 -15.56 -11.40 -11.57
C LEU A 414 -14.69 -12.55 -12.11
N PHE A 415 -14.48 -13.60 -11.33
CA PHE A 415 -13.73 -14.80 -11.75
C PHE A 415 -14.45 -15.54 -12.87
N GLU A 416 -15.75 -15.78 -12.73
CA GLU A 416 -16.57 -16.42 -13.76
C GLU A 416 -16.54 -15.60 -15.06
N TRP A 417 -16.65 -14.27 -14.95
CA TRP A 417 -16.49 -13.39 -16.10
C TRP A 417 -15.12 -13.54 -16.79
N PHE A 418 -14.03 -13.55 -16.02
CA PHE A 418 -12.69 -13.72 -16.58
C PHE A 418 -12.52 -15.07 -17.28
N GLN A 419 -13.07 -16.15 -16.72
CA GLN A 419 -13.03 -17.47 -17.35
C GLN A 419 -13.84 -17.49 -18.64
N TYR A 420 -15.05 -16.95 -18.63
CA TYR A 420 -15.91 -16.82 -19.80
C TYR A 420 -15.20 -16.04 -20.93
N ARG A 421 -14.68 -14.84 -20.64
CA ARG A 421 -14.00 -14.00 -21.64
C ARG A 421 -12.72 -14.64 -22.16
N ARG A 422 -11.95 -15.31 -21.31
CA ARG A 422 -10.75 -16.04 -21.73
C ARG A 422 -11.08 -17.12 -22.76
N ARG A 423 -12.14 -17.91 -22.53
CA ARG A 423 -12.63 -18.94 -23.46
C ARG A 423 -13.15 -18.35 -24.76
N ALA A 424 -13.86 -17.23 -24.69
CA ALA A 424 -14.34 -16.52 -25.89
C ALA A 424 -13.17 -16.03 -26.76
N LEU A 425 -12.18 -15.38 -26.15
CA LEU A 425 -10.99 -14.87 -26.86
C LEU A 425 -10.12 -15.99 -27.44
N SER A 426 -9.98 -17.14 -26.77
CA SER A 426 -9.23 -18.28 -27.31
C SER A 426 -9.91 -18.88 -28.53
N LYS A 427 -11.26 -18.98 -28.52
CA LYS A 427 -12.03 -19.41 -29.70
C LYS A 427 -11.84 -18.46 -30.88
N THR A 428 -11.97 -17.14 -30.66
CA THR A 428 -11.77 -16.15 -31.73
C THR A 428 -10.36 -16.20 -32.31
N ARG A 429 -9.32 -16.34 -31.48
CA ARG A 429 -7.93 -16.45 -31.96
C ARG A 429 -7.72 -17.70 -32.80
N LYS A 430 -8.29 -18.84 -32.40
CA LYS A 430 -8.21 -20.09 -33.16
C LYS A 430 -8.83 -19.92 -34.56
N VAL A 431 -10.02 -19.34 -34.64
CA VAL A 431 -10.70 -19.07 -35.93
C VAL A 431 -9.90 -18.11 -36.83
N ILE A 432 -9.34 -17.04 -36.26
CA ILE A 432 -8.50 -16.09 -37.04
C ILE A 432 -7.25 -16.79 -37.57
N TYR A 433 -6.61 -17.61 -36.74
CA TYR A 433 -5.42 -18.37 -37.14
C TYR A 433 -5.73 -19.38 -38.24
N GLU A 434 -6.82 -20.14 -38.11
CA GLU A 434 -7.26 -21.09 -39.14
C GLU A 434 -7.57 -20.39 -40.47
N LYS A 435 -8.24 -19.24 -40.45
CA LYS A 435 -8.48 -18.43 -41.67
C LYS A 435 -7.18 -17.92 -42.29
N ALA A 436 -6.22 -17.46 -41.49
CA ALA A 436 -4.93 -16.97 -41.98
C ALA A 436 -4.09 -18.09 -42.60
N VAL A 437 -4.13 -19.30 -42.03
CA VAL A 437 -3.45 -20.49 -42.58
C VAL A 437 -4.08 -20.88 -43.91
N VAL A 438 -5.42 -20.93 -44.00
CA VAL A 438 -6.12 -21.26 -45.26
C VAL A 438 -5.81 -20.23 -46.35
N GLN A 439 -5.85 -18.93 -46.05
CA GLN A 439 -5.48 -17.88 -47.03
C GLN A 439 -4.03 -18.00 -47.51
N LYS A 440 -3.11 -18.33 -46.59
CA LYS A 440 -1.70 -18.53 -46.96
C LYS A 440 -1.53 -19.74 -47.89
N VAL A 441 -2.22 -20.85 -47.63
CA VAL A 441 -2.18 -22.05 -48.50
C VAL A 441 -2.73 -21.75 -49.89
N VAL A 442 -3.87 -21.04 -49.99
CA VAL A 442 -4.46 -20.66 -51.28
C VAL A 442 -3.51 -19.76 -52.08
N SER A 443 -2.88 -18.76 -51.43
CA SER A 443 -1.93 -17.86 -52.11
C SER A 443 -0.65 -18.54 -52.61
N VAL A 444 -0.21 -19.64 -51.98
CA VAL A 444 0.97 -20.40 -52.42
C VAL A 444 0.64 -21.30 -53.61
N SER A 445 -0.55 -21.91 -53.60
CA SER A 445 -1.09 -22.71 -54.73
C SER A 445 -1.11 -21.90 -56.04
N ASP A 446 -1.55 -20.64 -55.98
CA ASP A 446 -1.66 -19.77 -57.17
C ASP A 446 -0.31 -19.30 -57.72
N HIS A 447 0.79 -19.43 -56.96
CA HIS A 447 2.14 -19.06 -57.42
C HIS A 447 2.97 -20.23 -57.94
N THR A 448 2.64 -21.48 -57.58
CA THR A 448 3.27 -22.67 -58.16
C THR A 448 2.68 -23.10 -59.51
N ALA A 449 1.62 -22.44 -59.98
CA ALA A 449 0.96 -22.72 -61.25
C ALA A 449 1.40 -21.78 -62.40
N LYS A 450 2.61 -21.20 -62.35
CA LYS A 450 3.24 -20.63 -63.56
C LYS A 450 4.08 -21.72 -64.22
N PRO A 451 3.69 -22.24 -65.40
CA PRO A 451 4.52 -23.19 -66.12
C PRO A 451 5.85 -22.51 -66.48
N GLU A 452 6.96 -23.14 -66.11
CA GLU A 452 8.26 -22.87 -66.72
C GLU A 452 8.09 -23.03 -68.23
N LYS A 453 8.19 -21.92 -68.96
CA LYS A 453 8.42 -21.98 -70.40
C LYS A 453 9.82 -22.58 -70.58
N VAL A 454 9.85 -23.85 -70.95
CA VAL A 454 11.03 -24.51 -71.51
C VAL A 454 11.28 -23.86 -72.87
N GLU A 455 12.26 -22.97 -72.95
CA GLU A 455 12.83 -22.54 -74.23
C GLU A 455 13.72 -23.66 -74.76
N ALA A 456 13.44 -24.06 -76.00
CA ALA A 456 14.17 -25.06 -76.78
C ALA A 456 15.02 -24.38 -77.85
#